data_AF-A0A3M1I3N8-F1
#
_entry.id   AF-A0A3M1I3N8-F1
#
_cell.length_a   1.000
_cell.length_b   1.000
_cell.length_c   1.000
_cell.angle_alpha   90.00
_cell.angle_beta   90.00
_cell.angle_gamma   90.00
#
_symmetry.space_group_name_H-M   'P 1'
#
loop_
_entity.id
_entity.type
_entity.pdbx_description
1 polymer ?
#
loop_
_entity_poly.entity_id
_entity_poly.type
_entity_poly.pdbx_seq_one_letter_code
_entity_poly.pdbx_strand_id
1 'polypeptide(L)'
;MLRSCHKENSRCKRKRTFPLGVIDLHRHLDGAFRPESLYKEAKRRNLPQAKFSEQEFIQHCQVSPTCHTLTEFLNVFHFFYDIAQNLDFLAKASYEVVEDCKKDGLIYAELRFAPHLFISNTITVENVLDTVLEAIRKASIENQIPIRVIACVMRGSPVSYVDELVKLFPQYHSEGLVGLDLAGDESKYPGDEYATAFEKAAAEQIPITIHAGEAAGAESVWLAIDKLKAKRIGHGIHSISDHKLLSVLKEKNITLEICLTSNVQTGAVKSLADHPFPEFLRQNVPVTINTDDPSVSGITLSGELELAQKQFHLNKGDLQALQKQAVQAAFCEHSLKQDLLAILSAS
;
A
#
# COMPACT_ATOMS: atom_id res chain seq x y z
N MET A 1 32.77 -44.62 21.56
CA MET A 1 31.31 -44.46 21.80
C MET A 1 31.11 -43.16 22.54
N LEU A 2 30.42 -42.17 21.96
CA LEU A 2 29.60 -41.20 22.68
C LEU A 2 28.80 -40.42 21.63
N ARG A 3 27.51 -40.29 21.93
CA ARG A 3 26.41 -40.11 20.99
C ARG A 3 26.17 -38.63 20.64
N SER A 4 25.67 -38.46 19.42
CA SER A 4 25.00 -37.29 18.85
C SER A 4 24.05 -36.60 19.85
N CYS A 5 24.04 -35.26 19.83
CA CYS A 5 22.90 -34.46 20.29
C CYS A 5 22.55 -33.46 19.18
N HIS A 6 21.61 -33.85 18.31
CA HIS A 6 20.85 -32.94 17.49
C HIS A 6 20.03 -32.01 18.40
N LYS A 7 20.19 -30.69 18.25
CA LYS A 7 19.26 -29.70 18.80
C LYS A 7 18.55 -28.98 17.66
N GLU A 8 17.35 -29.48 17.42
CA GLU A 8 16.08 -28.76 17.33
C GLU A 8 16.03 -27.43 16.57
N ASN A 9 15.43 -27.58 15.40
CA ASN A 9 14.71 -26.64 14.56
C ASN A 9 13.80 -25.69 15.38
N SER A 10 14.26 -24.48 15.67
CA SER A 10 13.45 -23.44 16.30
C SER A 10 12.60 -22.73 15.24
N ARG A 11 11.39 -23.25 15.00
CA ARG A 11 10.31 -22.46 14.37
C ARG A 11 10.05 -21.23 15.25
N CYS A 12 10.58 -20.09 14.81
CA CYS A 12 10.34 -18.79 15.41
C CYS A 12 8.84 -18.45 15.30
N LYS A 13 8.07 -18.76 16.35
CA LYS A 13 6.75 -18.18 16.56
C LYS A 13 6.99 -16.68 16.82
N ARG A 14 6.92 -15.84 15.79
CA ARG A 14 6.95 -14.38 15.97
C ARG A 14 5.78 -14.02 16.88
N LYS A 15 6.10 -13.62 18.13
CA LYS A 15 5.12 -13.05 19.06
C LYS A 15 4.57 -11.76 18.43
N ARG A 16 3.31 -11.45 18.69
CA ARG A 16 2.71 -10.14 18.36
C ARG A 16 3.67 -9.05 18.86
N THR A 17 4.29 -8.32 17.94
CA THR A 17 5.35 -7.33 18.21
C THR A 17 4.77 -6.05 18.78
N PHE A 18 3.57 -5.67 18.30
CA PHE A 18 2.87 -4.46 18.75
C PHE A 18 1.64 -4.79 19.61
N PRO A 19 1.45 -4.14 20.78
CA PRO A 19 0.33 -4.43 21.69
C PRO A 19 -1.02 -3.88 21.21
N LEU A 20 -1.03 -3.00 20.20
CA LEU A 20 -2.22 -2.39 19.61
C LEU A 20 -2.60 -3.08 18.29
N GLY A 21 -3.90 -3.07 17.96
CA GLY A 21 -4.33 -3.31 16.59
C GLY A 21 -3.80 -2.22 15.68
N VAL A 22 -3.32 -2.60 14.49
CA VAL A 22 -2.71 -1.67 13.53
C VAL A 22 -3.47 -1.67 12.20
N ILE A 23 -3.45 -0.54 11.51
CA ILE A 23 -4.22 -0.28 10.29
C ILE A 23 -3.27 0.21 9.20
N ASP A 24 -3.37 -0.40 8.02
CA ASP A 24 -2.58 -0.03 6.84
C ASP A 24 -3.50 0.49 5.73
N LEU A 25 -3.40 1.77 5.38
CA LEU A 25 -4.24 2.36 4.34
C LEU A 25 -3.51 2.49 3.01
N HIS A 26 -2.19 2.28 2.99
CA HIS A 26 -1.35 2.45 1.82
C HIS A 26 -0.41 1.26 1.70
N ARG A 27 -0.95 0.21 1.09
CA ARG A 27 -0.28 -1.06 0.89
C ARG A 27 -0.57 -1.61 -0.48
N HIS A 28 0.45 -1.71 -1.32
CA HIS A 28 0.36 -2.32 -2.63
C HIS A 28 0.23 -3.84 -2.51
N LEU A 29 -0.77 -4.40 -3.18
CA LEU A 29 -0.99 -5.85 -3.25
C LEU A 29 0.19 -6.55 -3.94
N ASP A 30 0.60 -6.01 -5.09
CA ASP A 30 1.68 -6.52 -5.92
C ASP A 30 3.06 -6.27 -5.30
N GLY A 31 3.21 -5.19 -4.53
CA GLY A 31 4.36 -4.94 -3.65
C GLY A 31 4.42 -5.81 -2.39
N ALA A 32 3.36 -6.58 -2.11
CA ALA A 32 3.24 -7.46 -0.95
C ALA A 32 3.29 -8.96 -1.29
N PHE A 33 3.47 -9.34 -2.56
CA PHE A 33 3.61 -10.75 -2.93
C PHE A 33 4.80 -11.40 -2.23
N ARG A 34 4.64 -12.64 -1.74
CA ARG A 34 5.73 -13.41 -1.14
C ARG A 34 6.76 -13.78 -2.23
N PRO A 35 8.03 -13.39 -2.11
CA PRO A 35 9.06 -13.75 -3.09
C PRO A 35 9.20 -15.26 -3.30
N GLU A 36 9.01 -16.07 -2.26
CA GLU A 36 9.05 -17.54 -2.34
C GLU A 36 7.89 -18.11 -3.17
N SER A 37 6.73 -17.46 -3.14
CA SER A 37 5.58 -17.85 -3.96
C SER A 37 5.82 -17.52 -5.43
N LEU A 38 6.39 -16.34 -5.71
CA LEU A 38 6.81 -15.95 -7.06
C LEU A 38 7.87 -16.93 -7.62
N TYR A 39 8.88 -17.30 -6.82
CA TYR A 39 9.91 -18.25 -7.23
C TYR A 39 9.34 -19.63 -7.58
N LYS A 40 8.46 -20.16 -6.73
CA LYS A 40 7.78 -21.45 -6.99
C LYS A 40 6.96 -21.41 -8.27
N GLU A 41 6.26 -20.30 -8.51
CA GLU A 41 5.47 -20.11 -9.71
C GLU A 41 6.33 -20.02 -10.97
N ALA A 42 7.44 -19.26 -10.91
CA ALA A 42 8.42 -19.19 -11.98
C ALA A 42 8.97 -20.58 -12.34
N LYS A 43 9.32 -21.40 -11.33
CA LYS A 43 9.75 -22.80 -11.53
C LYS A 43 8.66 -23.65 -12.15
N ARG A 44 7.43 -23.57 -11.64
CA ARG A 44 6.28 -24.35 -12.14
C ARG A 44 5.99 -24.07 -13.61
N ARG A 45 6.10 -22.81 -14.04
CA ARG A 45 5.87 -22.35 -15.42
C ARG A 45 7.11 -22.37 -16.31
N ASN A 46 8.27 -22.78 -15.79
CA ASN A 46 9.57 -22.76 -16.49
C ASN A 46 9.92 -21.37 -17.07
N LEU A 47 9.67 -20.30 -16.32
CA LEU A 47 9.98 -18.93 -16.74
C LEU A 47 11.48 -18.62 -16.66
N PRO A 48 12.01 -17.64 -17.42
CA PRO A 48 13.44 -17.32 -17.44
C PRO A 48 14.07 -17.06 -16.05
N GLN A 49 13.34 -16.40 -15.17
CA GLN A 49 13.72 -16.07 -13.79
C GLN A 49 13.96 -17.32 -12.94
N ALA A 50 13.38 -18.47 -13.33
CA ALA A 50 13.57 -19.74 -12.63
C ALA A 50 15.02 -20.28 -12.74
N LYS A 51 15.89 -19.65 -13.52
CA LYS A 51 17.33 -19.98 -13.60
C LYS A 51 18.12 -19.51 -12.39
N PHE A 52 17.67 -18.47 -11.69
CA PHE A 52 18.28 -18.03 -10.45
C PHE A 52 18.13 -19.09 -9.35
N SER A 53 19.05 -19.10 -8.39
CA SER A 53 18.81 -19.77 -7.11
C SER A 53 17.67 -19.07 -6.36
N GLU A 54 17.04 -19.77 -5.41
CA GLU A 54 15.96 -19.18 -4.60
C GLU A 54 16.42 -17.91 -3.87
N GLN A 55 17.63 -17.91 -3.33
CA GLN A 55 18.19 -16.75 -2.64
C GLN A 55 18.39 -15.56 -3.57
N GLU A 56 18.99 -15.77 -4.75
CA GLU A 56 19.18 -14.71 -5.75
C GLU A 56 17.83 -14.17 -6.26
N PHE A 57 16.86 -15.05 -6.47
CA PHE A 57 15.51 -14.65 -6.88
C PHE A 57 14.86 -13.73 -5.84
N ILE A 58 14.91 -14.10 -4.56
CA ILE A 58 14.35 -13.28 -3.47
C ILE A 58 15.03 -11.91 -3.44
N GLN A 59 16.36 -11.85 -3.60
CA GLN A 59 17.08 -10.58 -3.67
C GLN A 59 16.64 -9.71 -4.85
N HIS A 60 16.34 -10.31 -6.01
CA HIS A 60 15.81 -9.58 -7.16
C HIS A 60 14.37 -9.08 -6.98
N CYS A 61 13.60 -9.66 -6.05
CA CYS A 61 12.27 -9.16 -5.69
C CYS A 61 12.32 -8.01 -4.66
N GLN A 62 13.49 -7.63 -4.17
CA GLN A 62 13.65 -6.60 -3.14
C GLN A 62 14.44 -5.41 -3.66
N VAL A 63 14.16 -4.25 -3.09
CA VAL A 63 14.89 -3.03 -3.41
C VAL A 63 16.35 -3.14 -2.97
N SER A 64 17.27 -2.69 -3.82
CA SER A 64 18.69 -2.63 -3.48
C SER A 64 18.93 -1.64 -2.33
N PRO A 65 19.86 -1.92 -1.40
CA PRO A 65 20.29 -0.95 -0.39
C PRO A 65 20.86 0.37 -0.96
N THR A 66 21.19 0.39 -2.26
CA THR A 66 21.71 1.57 -2.98
C THR A 66 20.66 2.25 -3.86
N CYS A 67 19.38 1.86 -3.76
CA CYS A 67 18.29 2.50 -4.48
C CYS A 67 18.04 3.89 -3.89
N HIS A 68 18.02 4.92 -4.75
CA HIS A 68 17.87 6.30 -4.32
C HIS A 68 16.92 7.11 -5.22
N THR A 69 16.13 6.44 -6.06
CA THR A 69 15.14 7.10 -6.91
C THR A 69 13.86 6.26 -7.03
N LEU A 70 12.72 6.92 -7.19
CA LEU A 70 11.43 6.27 -7.46
C LEU A 70 11.48 5.37 -8.69
N THR A 71 12.16 5.79 -9.76
CA THR A 71 12.32 4.97 -10.97
C THR A 71 13.07 3.66 -10.68
N GLU A 72 14.17 3.70 -9.92
CA GLU A 72 14.92 2.49 -9.57
C GLU A 72 14.10 1.54 -8.69
N PHE A 73 13.34 2.11 -7.75
CA PHE A 73 12.43 1.36 -6.89
C PHE A 73 11.38 0.61 -7.73
N LEU A 74 10.70 1.33 -8.64
CA LEU A 74 9.67 0.75 -9.51
C LEU A 74 10.22 -0.30 -10.50
N ASN A 75 11.51 -0.26 -10.84
CA ASN A 75 12.12 -1.26 -11.72
C ASN A 75 12.15 -2.67 -11.10
N VAL A 76 12.05 -2.80 -9.78
CA VAL A 76 12.02 -4.12 -9.11
C VAL A 76 10.81 -4.94 -9.59
N PHE A 77 9.67 -4.28 -9.83
CA PHE A 77 8.44 -4.96 -10.23
C PHE A 77 8.52 -5.60 -11.61
N HIS A 78 9.31 -5.01 -12.53
CA HIS A 78 9.54 -5.58 -13.85
C HIS A 78 10.16 -6.99 -13.78
N PHE A 79 10.85 -7.33 -12.69
CA PHE A 79 11.43 -8.66 -12.51
C PHE A 79 10.35 -9.76 -12.41
N PHE A 80 9.20 -9.44 -11.82
CA PHE A 80 8.20 -10.44 -11.44
C PHE A 80 6.79 -10.23 -12.00
N TYR A 81 6.51 -9.14 -12.74
CA TYR A 81 5.18 -8.91 -13.29
C TYR A 81 4.71 -9.98 -14.27
N ASP A 82 5.59 -10.53 -15.12
CA ASP A 82 5.25 -11.62 -16.05
C ASP A 82 4.90 -12.95 -15.34
N ILE A 83 5.49 -13.17 -14.15
CA ILE A 83 5.12 -14.24 -13.23
C ILE A 83 3.72 -13.96 -12.68
N ALA A 84 3.48 -12.73 -12.24
CA ALA A 84 2.22 -12.34 -11.60
C ALA A 84 1.04 -12.17 -12.57
N GLN A 85 1.27 -12.01 -13.88
CA GLN A 85 0.25 -11.98 -14.94
C GLN A 85 -0.38 -13.37 -15.20
N ASN A 86 -0.94 -13.97 -14.15
CA ASN A 86 -1.64 -15.25 -14.17
C ASN A 86 -2.72 -15.27 -13.06
N LEU A 87 -3.98 -15.52 -13.43
CA LEU A 87 -5.10 -15.43 -12.48
C LEU A 87 -5.00 -16.44 -11.32
N ASP A 88 -4.53 -17.66 -11.56
CA ASP A 88 -4.35 -18.66 -10.48
C ASP A 88 -3.31 -18.18 -9.46
N PHE A 89 -2.21 -17.61 -9.95
CA PHE A 89 -1.20 -17.02 -9.10
C PHE A 89 -1.73 -15.79 -8.34
N LEU A 90 -2.45 -14.89 -9.02
CA LEU A 90 -3.05 -13.71 -8.38
C LEU A 90 -4.00 -14.10 -7.26
N ALA A 91 -4.92 -15.05 -7.50
CA ALA A 91 -5.81 -15.55 -6.44
C ALA A 91 -5.03 -16.08 -5.23
N LYS A 92 -3.99 -16.89 -5.49
CA LYS A 92 -3.12 -17.42 -4.43
C LYS A 92 -2.39 -16.30 -3.68
N ALA A 93 -1.76 -15.38 -4.39
CA ALA A 93 -0.95 -14.31 -3.81
C ALA A 93 -1.83 -13.32 -3.03
N SER A 94 -2.99 -12.96 -3.55
CA SER A 94 -3.98 -12.12 -2.84
C SER A 94 -4.44 -12.75 -1.53
N TYR A 95 -4.71 -14.05 -1.52
CA TYR A 95 -5.03 -14.77 -0.28
C TYR A 95 -3.86 -14.72 0.71
N GLU A 96 -2.63 -14.98 0.25
CA GLU A 96 -1.42 -14.97 1.08
C GLU A 96 -1.14 -13.60 1.71
N VAL A 97 -1.39 -12.50 0.99
CA VAL A 97 -1.21 -11.14 1.52
C VAL A 97 -2.13 -10.88 2.71
N VAL A 98 -3.39 -11.36 2.68
CA VAL A 98 -4.32 -11.22 3.81
C VAL A 98 -3.84 -12.02 5.03
N GLU A 99 -3.30 -13.23 4.82
CA GLU A 99 -2.69 -13.99 5.92
C GLU A 99 -1.52 -13.21 6.55
N ASP A 100 -0.73 -12.52 5.74
CA ASP A 100 0.44 -11.77 6.22
C ASP A 100 0.04 -10.49 6.95
N CYS A 101 -1.00 -9.80 6.49
CA CYS A 101 -1.65 -8.73 7.25
C CYS A 101 -2.07 -9.23 8.65
N LYS A 102 -2.75 -10.38 8.74
CA LYS A 102 -3.16 -10.94 10.03
C LYS A 102 -1.97 -11.31 10.92
N LYS A 103 -0.93 -11.93 10.35
CA LYS A 103 0.30 -12.31 11.09
C LYS A 103 1.05 -11.10 11.63
N ASP A 104 1.04 -9.98 10.91
CA ASP A 104 1.63 -8.71 11.34
C ASP A 104 0.76 -7.93 12.35
N GLY A 105 -0.42 -8.47 12.68
CA GLY A 105 -1.30 -7.92 13.72
C GLY A 105 -2.26 -6.84 13.24
N LEU A 106 -2.45 -6.70 11.92
CA LEU A 106 -3.40 -5.75 11.36
C LEU A 106 -4.83 -6.13 11.76
N ILE A 107 -5.64 -5.11 11.97
CA ILE A 107 -7.08 -5.24 12.25
C ILE A 107 -7.93 -4.73 11.08
N TYR A 108 -7.32 -4.00 10.14
CA TYR A 108 -7.92 -3.54 8.89
C TYR A 108 -6.81 -3.17 7.91
N ALA A 109 -7.04 -3.37 6.61
CA ALA A 109 -6.17 -2.83 5.58
C ALA A 109 -6.93 -2.47 4.30
N GLU A 110 -6.39 -1.51 3.56
CA GLU A 110 -6.74 -1.22 2.18
C GLU A 110 -5.60 -1.63 1.26
N LEU A 111 -5.82 -2.67 0.47
CA LEU A 111 -4.87 -3.16 -0.52
C LEU A 111 -5.11 -2.43 -1.83
N ARG A 112 -4.06 -1.84 -2.41
CA ARG A 112 -4.13 -1.13 -3.69
C ARG A 112 -3.37 -1.86 -4.77
N PHE A 113 -3.87 -1.84 -6.00
CA PHE A 113 -3.19 -2.45 -7.14
C PHE A 113 -3.76 -1.90 -8.44
N ALA A 114 -3.00 -1.96 -9.54
CA ALA A 114 -3.48 -1.57 -10.86
C ALA A 114 -3.98 -2.81 -11.65
N PRO A 115 -5.30 -3.02 -11.80
CA PRO A 115 -5.82 -4.20 -12.49
C PRO A 115 -5.31 -4.33 -13.94
N HIS A 116 -5.12 -3.18 -14.61
CA HIS A 116 -4.61 -3.10 -15.98
C HIS A 116 -3.18 -3.63 -16.15
N LEU A 117 -2.40 -3.81 -15.08
CA LEU A 117 -1.08 -4.46 -15.17
C LEU A 117 -1.18 -5.98 -15.32
N PHE A 118 -2.36 -6.56 -15.07
CA PHE A 118 -2.58 -8.00 -15.02
C PHE A 118 -3.48 -8.54 -16.15
N ILE A 119 -3.85 -7.67 -17.09
CA ILE A 119 -4.68 -8.04 -18.26
C ILE A 119 -3.82 -8.67 -19.38
N SER A 120 -4.50 -9.34 -20.29
CA SER A 120 -3.91 -9.83 -21.54
C SER A 120 -4.99 -9.88 -22.63
N ASN A 121 -4.66 -10.37 -23.82
CA ASN A 121 -5.66 -10.53 -24.90
C ASN A 121 -6.86 -11.43 -24.51
N THR A 122 -6.73 -12.23 -23.45
CA THR A 122 -7.78 -13.16 -22.98
C THR A 122 -8.20 -12.91 -21.54
N ILE A 123 -7.62 -11.93 -20.85
CA ILE A 123 -7.91 -11.61 -19.44
C ILE A 123 -8.33 -10.15 -19.40
N THR A 124 -9.59 -9.89 -19.02
CA THR A 124 -10.12 -8.53 -18.88
C THR A 124 -9.88 -7.95 -17.49
N VAL A 125 -10.15 -6.65 -17.32
CA VAL A 125 -10.10 -5.98 -16.01
C VAL A 125 -11.07 -6.63 -15.03
N GLU A 126 -12.28 -6.99 -15.48
CA GLU A 126 -13.28 -7.71 -14.68
C GLU A 126 -12.73 -9.06 -14.20
N ASN A 127 -12.09 -9.85 -15.08
CA ASN A 127 -11.49 -11.12 -14.66
C ASN A 127 -10.45 -10.95 -13.55
N VAL A 128 -9.64 -9.88 -13.63
CA VAL A 128 -8.64 -9.56 -12.61
C VAL A 128 -9.31 -9.13 -11.30
N LEU A 129 -10.31 -8.22 -11.37
CA LEU A 129 -11.05 -7.75 -10.20
C LEU A 129 -11.78 -8.89 -9.50
N ASP A 130 -12.53 -9.71 -10.25
CA ASP A 130 -13.22 -10.90 -9.74
C ASP A 130 -12.24 -11.80 -8.97
N THR A 131 -11.10 -12.10 -9.58
CA THR A 131 -10.08 -12.99 -9.03
C THR A 131 -9.52 -12.46 -7.70
N VAL A 132 -9.14 -11.18 -7.67
CA VAL A 132 -8.51 -10.55 -6.51
C VAL A 132 -9.52 -10.36 -5.37
N LEU A 133 -10.71 -9.84 -5.67
CA LEU A 133 -11.76 -9.59 -4.67
C LEU A 133 -12.28 -10.89 -4.06
N GLU A 134 -12.54 -11.93 -4.86
CA GLU A 134 -12.95 -13.26 -4.38
C GLU A 134 -11.91 -13.84 -3.41
N ALA A 135 -10.63 -13.81 -3.79
CA ALA A 135 -9.54 -14.33 -2.97
C ALA A 135 -9.38 -13.56 -1.65
N ILE A 136 -9.40 -12.23 -1.71
CA ILE A 136 -9.31 -11.36 -0.51
C ILE A 136 -10.51 -11.58 0.40
N ARG A 137 -11.73 -11.65 -0.15
CA ARG A 137 -12.96 -11.88 0.62
C ARG A 137 -12.90 -13.21 1.37
N LYS A 138 -12.50 -14.29 0.69
CA LYS A 138 -12.32 -15.61 1.30
C LYS A 138 -11.30 -15.57 2.42
N ALA A 139 -10.11 -15.03 2.17
CA ALA A 139 -9.04 -14.95 3.16
C ALA A 139 -9.43 -14.08 4.36
N SER A 140 -10.15 -12.98 4.12
CA SER A 140 -10.62 -12.04 5.15
C SER A 140 -11.58 -12.70 6.13
N ILE A 141 -12.51 -13.52 5.63
CA ILE A 141 -13.45 -14.30 6.44
C ILE A 141 -12.69 -15.32 7.30
N GLU A 142 -11.80 -16.10 6.69
CA GLU A 142 -11.05 -17.17 7.37
C GLU A 142 -10.08 -16.63 8.42
N ASN A 143 -9.44 -15.49 8.17
CA ASN A 143 -8.48 -14.84 9.07
C ASN A 143 -9.11 -13.84 10.05
N GLN A 144 -10.42 -13.57 9.92
CA GLN A 144 -11.16 -12.58 10.71
C GLN A 144 -10.44 -11.23 10.72
N ILE A 145 -10.17 -10.71 9.51
CA ILE A 145 -9.62 -9.38 9.29
C ILE A 145 -10.35 -8.76 8.09
N PRO A 146 -11.04 -7.62 8.26
CA PRO A 146 -11.65 -6.92 7.14
C PRO A 146 -10.57 -6.28 6.26
N ILE A 147 -10.60 -6.59 4.97
CA ILE A 147 -9.76 -5.97 3.95
C ILE A 147 -10.66 -5.29 2.92
N ARG A 148 -10.20 -4.16 2.38
CA ARG A 148 -10.81 -3.47 1.24
C ARG A 148 -9.77 -3.28 0.15
N VAL A 149 -10.24 -2.98 -1.06
CA VAL A 149 -9.42 -2.86 -2.25
C VAL A 149 -9.56 -1.47 -2.86
N ILE A 150 -8.45 -0.89 -3.30
CA ILE A 150 -8.40 0.34 -4.09
C ILE A 150 -7.83 -0.01 -5.46
N ALA A 151 -8.50 0.40 -6.54
CA ALA A 151 -8.00 0.19 -7.90
C ALA A 151 -7.16 1.38 -8.36
N CYS A 152 -5.90 1.13 -8.70
CA CYS A 152 -4.97 2.14 -9.17
C CYS A 152 -5.00 2.25 -10.69
N VAL A 153 -4.76 3.46 -11.19
CA VAL A 153 -4.26 3.68 -12.55
C VAL A 153 -2.79 4.07 -12.46
N MET A 154 -1.97 3.52 -13.35
CA MET A 154 -0.55 3.87 -13.42
C MET A 154 -0.37 5.13 -14.27
N ARG A 155 0.36 6.12 -13.75
CA ARG A 155 0.76 7.32 -14.49
C ARG A 155 1.46 6.94 -15.80
N GLY A 156 1.17 7.65 -16.88
CA GLY A 156 1.61 7.33 -18.24
C GLY A 156 0.78 6.26 -18.95
N SER A 157 -0.20 5.65 -18.28
CA SER A 157 -1.20 4.77 -18.92
C SER A 157 -2.37 5.60 -19.50
N PRO A 158 -3.16 5.03 -20.43
CA PRO A 158 -4.31 5.73 -21.00
C PRO A 158 -5.29 6.25 -19.95
N VAL A 159 -5.70 7.53 -20.07
CA VAL A 159 -6.71 8.15 -19.19
C VAL A 159 -8.03 7.36 -19.18
N SER A 160 -8.36 6.67 -20.29
CA SER A 160 -9.54 5.81 -20.41
C SER A 160 -9.59 4.68 -19.38
N TYR A 161 -8.46 4.30 -18.76
CA TYR A 161 -8.43 3.31 -17.68
C TYR A 161 -9.12 3.83 -16.43
N VAL A 162 -9.06 5.14 -16.15
CA VAL A 162 -9.85 5.75 -15.06
C VAL A 162 -11.34 5.65 -15.39
N ASP A 163 -11.74 6.03 -16.61
CA ASP A 163 -13.15 5.97 -17.05
C ASP A 163 -13.70 4.53 -16.96
N GLU A 164 -12.89 3.52 -17.31
CA GLU A 164 -13.26 2.10 -17.20
C GLU A 164 -13.48 1.69 -15.74
N LEU A 165 -12.56 2.03 -14.82
CA LEU A 165 -12.71 1.72 -13.41
C LEU A 165 -13.90 2.45 -12.77
N VAL A 166 -14.16 3.70 -13.16
CA VAL A 166 -15.36 4.44 -12.74
C VAL A 166 -16.63 3.70 -13.15
N LYS A 167 -16.69 3.18 -14.38
CA LYS A 167 -17.83 2.40 -14.88
C LYS A 167 -18.03 1.08 -14.15
N LEU A 168 -16.93 0.41 -13.77
CA LEU A 168 -16.96 -0.89 -13.07
C LEU A 168 -17.25 -0.72 -11.57
N PHE A 169 -16.90 0.42 -10.97
CA PHE A 169 -16.97 0.63 -9.52
C PHE A 169 -18.32 0.24 -8.88
N PRO A 170 -19.50 0.61 -9.42
CA PRO A 170 -20.78 0.27 -8.80
C PRO A 170 -21.03 -1.24 -8.70
N GLN A 171 -20.45 -2.04 -9.60
CA GLN A 171 -20.60 -3.51 -9.62
C GLN A 171 -19.75 -4.16 -8.51
N TYR A 172 -18.55 -3.61 -8.27
CA TYR A 172 -17.57 -4.17 -7.34
C TYR A 172 -17.57 -3.51 -5.96
N HIS A 173 -18.30 -2.42 -5.78
CA HIS A 173 -18.29 -1.68 -4.52
C HIS A 173 -18.73 -2.54 -3.34
N SER A 174 -19.83 -3.30 -3.50
CA SER A 174 -20.32 -4.24 -2.48
C SER A 174 -19.41 -5.46 -2.28
N GLU A 175 -18.49 -5.71 -3.20
CA GLU A 175 -17.53 -6.82 -3.11
C GLU A 175 -16.21 -6.41 -2.44
N GLY A 176 -16.05 -5.13 -2.11
CA GLY A 176 -14.91 -4.61 -1.36
C GLY A 176 -14.03 -3.62 -2.10
N LEU A 177 -14.38 -3.21 -3.34
CA LEU A 177 -13.72 -2.09 -4.02
C LEU A 177 -14.19 -0.76 -3.43
N VAL A 178 -13.29 0.01 -2.82
CA VAL A 178 -13.67 1.19 -2.01
C VAL A 178 -13.12 2.50 -2.50
N GLY A 179 -12.23 2.50 -3.48
CA GLY A 179 -11.76 3.76 -4.06
C GLY A 179 -10.87 3.56 -5.27
N LEU A 180 -10.44 4.69 -5.82
CA LEU A 180 -9.47 4.77 -6.90
C LEU A 180 -8.20 5.49 -6.44
N ASP A 181 -7.10 5.15 -7.11
CA ASP A 181 -5.78 5.78 -6.91
C ASP A 181 -5.08 6.08 -8.25
N LEU A 182 -4.12 6.99 -8.22
CA LEU A 182 -3.17 7.25 -9.30
C LEU A 182 -1.76 7.05 -8.73
N ALA A 183 -1.04 6.05 -9.25
CA ALA A 183 0.27 5.63 -8.77
C ALA A 183 1.32 5.58 -9.90
N GLY A 184 2.57 5.25 -9.58
CA GLY A 184 3.66 5.16 -10.56
C GLY A 184 4.57 6.39 -10.57
N ASP A 185 5.36 6.54 -11.63
CA ASP A 185 6.49 7.49 -11.65
C ASP A 185 6.04 8.96 -11.77
N GLU A 186 5.73 9.58 -10.62
CA GLU A 186 5.32 10.98 -10.49
C GLU A 186 6.36 11.95 -11.09
N SER A 187 7.66 11.60 -11.04
CA SER A 187 8.73 12.45 -11.55
C SER A 187 8.70 12.63 -13.07
N LYS A 188 8.10 11.67 -13.79
CA LYS A 188 8.01 11.67 -15.25
C LYS A 188 6.64 12.04 -15.78
N TYR A 189 5.60 11.68 -15.04
CA TYR A 189 4.22 11.75 -15.51
C TYR A 189 3.34 12.51 -14.51
N PRO A 190 3.17 13.83 -14.69
CA PRO A 190 2.24 14.65 -13.90
C PRO A 190 0.80 14.13 -13.96
N GLY A 191 -0.04 14.56 -13.01
CA GLY A 191 -1.42 14.06 -12.88
C GLY A 191 -2.45 14.79 -13.75
N ASP A 192 -2.10 15.89 -14.39
CA ASP A 192 -3.05 16.85 -14.95
C ASP A 192 -3.96 16.25 -16.02
N GLU A 193 -3.43 15.34 -16.84
CA GLU A 193 -4.18 14.68 -17.92
C GLU A 193 -5.35 13.82 -17.40
N TYR A 194 -5.28 13.37 -16.15
CA TYR A 194 -6.32 12.53 -15.53
C TYR A 194 -7.43 13.36 -14.87
N ALA A 195 -7.32 14.69 -14.83
CA ALA A 195 -8.23 15.56 -14.08
C ALA A 195 -9.70 15.36 -14.45
N THR A 196 -10.04 15.39 -15.74
CA THR A 196 -11.45 15.21 -16.16
C THR A 196 -11.99 13.83 -15.81
N ALA A 197 -11.15 12.79 -15.82
CA ALA A 197 -11.60 11.44 -15.47
C ALA A 197 -11.82 11.27 -13.96
N PHE A 198 -10.93 11.80 -13.12
CA PHE A 198 -11.14 11.81 -11.67
C PHE A 198 -12.26 12.76 -11.22
N GLU A 199 -12.52 13.85 -11.95
CA GLU A 199 -13.70 14.68 -11.72
C GLU A 199 -15.00 13.89 -11.92
N LYS A 200 -15.07 13.02 -12.92
CA LYS A 200 -16.21 12.09 -13.10
C LYS A 200 -16.28 11.08 -11.96
N ALA A 201 -15.16 10.48 -11.56
CA ALA A 201 -15.11 9.56 -10.42
C ALA A 201 -15.66 10.20 -9.13
N ALA A 202 -15.26 11.44 -8.86
CA ALA A 202 -15.75 12.20 -7.71
C ALA A 202 -17.24 12.56 -7.81
N ALA A 203 -17.75 12.83 -9.02
CA ALA A 203 -19.18 13.07 -9.25
C ALA A 203 -20.03 11.82 -8.95
N GLU A 204 -19.48 10.63 -9.19
CA GLU A 204 -20.06 9.33 -8.80
C GLU A 204 -19.83 8.98 -7.32
N GLN A 205 -19.30 9.93 -6.52
CA GLN A 205 -19.01 9.78 -5.09
C GLN A 205 -18.00 8.66 -4.78
N ILE A 206 -17.18 8.27 -5.75
CA ILE A 206 -16.12 7.29 -5.55
C ILE A 206 -15.02 7.92 -4.68
N PRO A 207 -14.60 7.28 -3.57
CA PRO A 207 -13.47 7.75 -2.78
C PRO A 207 -12.17 7.71 -3.58
N ILE A 208 -11.37 8.77 -3.46
CA ILE A 208 -10.13 8.93 -4.23
C ILE A 208 -8.98 9.18 -3.26
N THR A 209 -7.90 8.41 -3.40
CA THR A 209 -6.56 8.74 -2.91
C THR A 209 -5.66 8.97 -4.12
N ILE A 210 -4.55 9.70 -3.98
CA ILE A 210 -3.62 9.97 -5.10
C ILE A 210 -2.21 9.97 -4.55
N HIS A 211 -1.28 9.24 -5.16
CA HIS A 211 0.15 9.44 -4.90
C HIS A 211 0.55 10.82 -5.41
N ALA A 212 0.93 11.72 -4.49
CA ALA A 212 1.38 13.04 -4.84
C ALA A 212 2.35 13.60 -3.80
N GLY A 213 3.28 14.44 -4.22
CA GLY A 213 4.25 15.08 -3.34
C GLY A 213 5.26 14.09 -2.75
N GLU A 214 5.57 13.02 -3.50
CA GLU A 214 6.60 12.05 -3.18
C GLU A 214 7.87 12.33 -3.98
N ALA A 215 7.78 12.30 -5.31
CA ALA A 215 8.87 12.63 -6.22
C ALA A 215 8.70 14.01 -6.87
N ALA A 216 7.50 14.60 -6.81
CA ALA A 216 7.24 16.00 -7.14
C ALA A 216 6.99 16.85 -5.87
N GLY A 217 6.82 18.16 -6.04
CA GLY A 217 6.63 19.10 -4.95
C GLY A 217 5.18 19.26 -4.49
N ALA A 218 4.94 20.29 -3.67
CA ALA A 218 3.62 20.65 -3.15
C ALA A 218 2.58 20.95 -4.25
N GLU A 219 3.02 21.37 -5.44
CA GLU A 219 2.16 21.61 -6.60
C GLU A 219 1.41 20.35 -7.06
N SER A 220 2.04 19.17 -6.95
CA SER A 220 1.39 17.90 -7.28
C SER A 220 0.30 17.56 -6.26
N VAL A 221 0.52 17.89 -4.99
CA VAL A 221 -0.49 17.70 -3.93
C VAL A 221 -1.67 18.66 -4.14
N TRP A 222 -1.42 19.92 -4.49
CA TRP A 222 -2.47 20.86 -4.88
C TRP A 222 -3.29 20.33 -6.07
N LEU A 223 -2.62 19.83 -7.10
CA LEU A 223 -3.27 19.20 -8.25
C LEU A 223 -4.16 18.02 -7.82
N ALA A 224 -3.65 17.12 -6.98
CA ALA A 224 -4.38 15.98 -6.46
C ALA A 224 -5.65 16.40 -5.72
N ILE A 225 -5.58 17.43 -4.87
CA ILE A 225 -6.72 17.93 -4.10
C ILE A 225 -7.73 18.66 -5.00
N ASP A 226 -7.25 19.63 -5.79
CA ASP A 226 -8.14 20.58 -6.47
C ASP A 226 -8.70 20.03 -7.77
N LYS A 227 -7.92 19.24 -8.50
CA LYS A 227 -8.30 18.69 -9.82
C LYS A 227 -8.69 17.23 -9.73
N LEU A 228 -7.91 16.40 -9.04
CA LEU A 228 -8.19 14.96 -8.94
C LEU A 228 -9.15 14.62 -7.78
N LYS A 229 -9.55 15.62 -6.97
CA LYS A 229 -10.56 15.52 -5.89
C LYS A 229 -10.17 14.53 -4.79
N ALA A 230 -8.88 14.33 -4.57
CA ALA A 230 -8.34 13.42 -3.58
C ALA A 230 -8.85 13.74 -2.15
N LYS A 231 -9.21 12.69 -1.42
CA LYS A 231 -9.57 12.72 0.02
C LYS A 231 -8.42 12.30 0.92
N ARG A 232 -7.45 11.57 0.36
CA ARG A 232 -6.17 11.23 0.99
C ARG A 232 -5.06 11.42 -0.04
N ILE A 233 -3.84 11.58 0.44
CA ILE A 233 -2.66 11.74 -0.40
C ILE A 233 -1.67 10.63 -0.03
N GLY A 234 -1.31 9.81 -1.01
CA GLY A 234 -0.19 8.88 -0.92
C GLY A 234 1.10 9.66 -0.72
N HIS A 235 1.80 9.38 0.37
CA HIS A 235 2.98 10.13 0.84
C HIS A 235 2.69 11.59 1.19
N GLY A 236 2.69 12.50 0.22
CA GLY A 236 2.47 13.94 0.45
C GLY A 236 3.56 14.64 1.25
N ILE A 237 4.75 14.04 1.40
CA ILE A 237 5.80 14.53 2.29
C ILE A 237 6.35 15.90 1.86
N HIS A 238 6.33 16.21 0.57
CA HIS A 238 6.75 17.52 0.06
C HIS A 238 5.75 18.65 0.29
N SER A 239 4.57 18.35 0.84
CA SER A 239 3.63 19.37 1.34
C SER A 239 4.27 20.27 2.40
N ILE A 240 5.32 19.80 3.08
CA ILE A 240 6.03 20.55 4.11
C ILE A 240 6.61 21.88 3.64
N SER A 241 6.85 22.01 2.33
CA SER A 241 7.37 23.23 1.72
C SER A 241 6.34 24.36 1.58
N ASP A 242 5.05 24.10 1.79
CA ASP A 242 3.96 25.06 1.58
C ASP A 242 3.00 25.13 2.80
N HIS A 243 3.15 26.17 3.62
CA HIS A 243 2.31 26.41 4.80
C HIS A 243 0.81 26.55 4.49
N LYS A 244 0.45 27.07 3.32
CA LYS A 244 -0.95 27.21 2.93
C LYS A 244 -1.54 25.83 2.65
N LEU A 245 -0.78 24.96 1.99
CA LEU A 245 -1.18 23.58 1.76
C LEU A 245 -1.36 22.82 3.08
N LEU A 246 -0.45 22.96 4.04
CA LEU A 246 -0.58 22.32 5.36
C LEU A 246 -1.87 22.74 6.09
N SER A 247 -2.23 24.03 5.96
CA SER A 247 -3.47 24.56 6.52
C SER A 247 -4.69 23.94 5.83
N VAL A 248 -4.69 23.82 4.50
CA VAL A 248 -5.77 23.16 3.75
C VAL A 248 -5.90 21.68 4.07
N LEU A 249 -4.79 20.94 4.19
CA LEU A 249 -4.80 19.53 4.57
C LEU A 249 -5.47 19.34 5.94
N LYS A 250 -5.15 20.19 6.91
CA LYS A 250 -5.74 20.19 8.24
C LYS A 250 -7.22 20.57 8.22
N GLU A 251 -7.57 21.70 7.61
CA GLU A 251 -8.94 22.22 7.58
C GLU A 251 -9.92 21.27 6.89
N LYS A 252 -9.48 20.62 5.81
CA LYS A 252 -10.29 19.66 5.05
C LYS A 252 -10.16 18.22 5.55
N ASN A 253 -9.34 17.98 6.58
CA ASN A 253 -8.99 16.65 7.09
C ASN A 253 -8.49 15.68 6.00
N ILE A 254 -7.71 16.19 5.04
CA ILE A 254 -7.12 15.38 3.94
C ILE A 254 -5.88 14.70 4.50
N THR A 255 -5.97 13.38 4.69
CA THR A 255 -4.94 12.60 5.40
C THR A 255 -3.77 12.27 4.49
N LEU A 256 -2.54 12.46 4.97
CA LEU A 256 -1.33 12.00 4.31
C LEU A 256 -1.01 10.55 4.74
N GLU A 257 -0.86 9.66 3.76
CA GLU A 257 -0.52 8.26 3.95
C GLU A 257 1.01 8.11 3.95
N ILE A 258 1.64 8.24 5.13
CA ILE A 258 3.11 8.29 5.24
C ILE A 258 3.70 6.88 5.21
N CYS A 259 4.78 6.69 4.44
CA CYS A 259 5.47 5.41 4.26
C CYS A 259 6.98 5.61 4.51
N LEU A 260 7.41 5.50 5.78
CA LEU A 260 8.71 6.02 6.23
C LEU A 260 9.90 5.35 5.53
N THR A 261 9.95 4.01 5.53
CA THR A 261 11.02 3.27 4.87
C THR A 261 10.97 3.44 3.36
N SER A 262 9.77 3.41 2.76
CA SER A 262 9.59 3.66 1.33
C SER A 262 10.15 5.02 0.92
N ASN A 263 9.81 6.10 1.64
CA ASN A 263 10.28 7.44 1.31
C ASN A 263 11.81 7.59 1.35
N VAL A 264 12.52 6.76 2.13
CA VAL A 264 13.99 6.69 2.09
C VAL A 264 14.47 5.88 0.87
N GLN A 265 13.85 4.72 0.61
CA GLN A 265 14.23 3.81 -0.48
C GLN A 265 13.93 4.38 -1.87
N THR A 266 12.89 5.20 -2.02
CA THR A 266 12.57 5.92 -3.26
C THR A 266 13.39 7.20 -3.43
N GLY A 267 14.18 7.58 -2.41
CA GLY A 267 14.97 8.81 -2.41
C GLY A 267 14.16 10.09 -2.23
N ALA A 268 12.87 9.98 -1.89
CA ALA A 268 12.01 11.11 -1.57
C ALA A 268 12.56 11.91 -0.37
N VAL A 269 13.21 11.23 0.58
CA VAL A 269 14.10 11.83 1.59
C VAL A 269 15.43 11.08 1.65
N LYS A 270 16.49 11.78 2.07
CA LYS A 270 17.83 11.19 2.17
C LYS A 270 17.96 10.19 3.32
N SER A 271 17.24 10.43 4.42
CA SER A 271 17.28 9.61 5.61
C SER A 271 16.02 9.81 6.45
N LEU A 272 15.78 8.90 7.40
CA LEU A 272 14.70 9.06 8.37
C LEU A 272 14.85 10.30 9.26
N ALA A 273 16.08 10.78 9.47
CA ALA A 273 16.33 12.00 10.23
C ALA A 273 15.84 13.25 9.49
N ASP A 274 15.84 13.21 8.16
CA ASP A 274 15.37 14.29 7.29
C ASP A 274 13.85 14.21 7.02
N HIS A 275 13.17 13.18 7.52
CA HIS A 275 11.75 12.96 7.22
C HIS A 275 10.87 14.04 7.87
N PRO A 276 9.93 14.68 7.13
CA PRO A 276 9.09 15.77 7.64
C PRO A 276 7.96 15.30 8.59
N PHE A 277 7.91 14.01 8.93
CA PHE A 277 6.81 13.41 9.69
C PHE A 277 6.61 14.07 11.07
N PRO A 278 7.67 14.34 11.86
CA PRO A 278 7.51 15.04 13.14
C PRO A 278 6.91 16.44 13.01
N GLU A 279 7.17 17.13 11.89
CA GLU A 279 6.63 18.47 11.67
C GLU A 279 5.15 18.43 11.32
N PHE A 280 4.70 17.44 10.55
CA PHE A 280 3.26 17.20 10.33
C PHE A 280 2.52 16.96 11.64
N LEU A 281 3.09 16.15 12.54
CA LEU A 281 2.52 15.93 13.88
C LEU A 281 2.44 17.25 14.67
N ARG A 282 3.53 18.04 14.70
CA ARG A 282 3.55 19.34 15.40
C ARG A 282 2.50 20.32 14.87
N GLN A 283 2.26 20.33 13.56
CA GLN A 283 1.26 21.20 12.94
C GLN A 283 -0.18 20.65 13.00
N ASN A 284 -0.36 19.43 13.53
CA ASN A 284 -1.62 18.69 13.52
C ASN A 284 -2.17 18.47 12.11
N VAL A 285 -1.28 18.17 11.17
CA VAL A 285 -1.67 17.66 9.84
C VAL A 285 -2.11 16.19 10.05
N PRO A 286 -3.27 15.79 9.51
CA PRO A 286 -3.73 14.40 9.63
C PRO A 286 -2.81 13.48 8.84
N VAL A 287 -2.18 12.53 9.54
CA VAL A 287 -1.24 11.56 8.96
C VAL A 287 -1.48 10.16 9.47
N THR A 288 -1.14 9.15 8.66
CA THR A 288 -1.06 7.74 9.05
C THR A 288 0.33 7.18 8.74
N ILE A 289 0.68 6.02 9.30
CA ILE A 289 1.90 5.28 8.97
C ILE A 289 1.48 3.99 8.28
N ASN A 290 2.12 3.67 7.15
CA ASN A 290 1.75 2.61 6.22
C ASN A 290 3.01 1.92 5.67
N THR A 291 2.82 0.80 4.97
CA THR A 291 3.97 -0.02 4.49
C THR A 291 4.39 0.25 3.06
N ASP A 292 3.49 0.71 2.21
CA ASP A 292 3.70 0.79 0.77
C ASP A 292 3.88 -0.60 0.13
N ASP A 293 5.11 -0.99 -0.21
CA ASP A 293 5.45 -2.27 -0.83
C ASP A 293 6.24 -3.18 0.13
N PRO A 294 5.59 -3.79 1.14
CA PRO A 294 6.26 -4.42 2.27
C PRO A 294 7.21 -5.56 1.88
N SER A 295 6.89 -6.34 0.84
CA SER A 295 7.77 -7.43 0.39
C SER A 295 8.97 -6.90 -0.39
N VAL A 296 8.76 -5.91 -1.26
CA VAL A 296 9.81 -5.22 -2.02
C VAL A 296 10.76 -4.48 -1.08
N SER A 297 10.21 -3.78 -0.10
CA SER A 297 10.94 -2.98 0.89
C SER A 297 11.52 -3.81 2.04
N GLY A 298 11.08 -5.06 2.21
CA GLY A 298 11.57 -5.98 3.24
C GLY A 298 11.12 -5.62 4.66
N ILE A 299 9.91 -5.09 4.81
CA ILE A 299 9.38 -4.52 6.07
C ILE A 299 8.00 -5.06 6.43
N THR A 300 7.52 -4.68 7.62
CA THR A 300 6.14 -4.92 8.09
C THR A 300 5.59 -3.65 8.73
N LEU A 301 4.26 -3.54 8.88
CA LEU A 301 3.65 -2.35 9.47
C LEU A 301 4.02 -2.22 10.95
N SER A 302 4.03 -3.35 11.67
CA SER A 302 4.49 -3.33 13.07
C SER A 302 5.94 -2.83 13.18
N GLY A 303 6.80 -3.20 12.23
CA GLY A 303 8.17 -2.68 12.11
C GLY A 303 8.21 -1.18 11.83
N GLU A 304 7.39 -0.66 10.92
CA GLU A 304 7.30 0.78 10.63
C GLU A 304 6.84 1.60 11.84
N LEU A 305 5.92 1.06 12.65
CA LEU A 305 5.47 1.71 13.89
C LEU A 305 6.54 1.69 14.98
N GLU A 306 7.27 0.58 15.13
CA GLU A 306 8.43 0.50 16.02
C GLU A 306 9.54 1.47 15.58
N LEU A 307 9.77 1.57 14.28
CA LEU A 307 10.72 2.50 13.67
C LEU A 307 10.32 3.94 13.98
N ALA A 308 9.07 4.32 13.74
CA ALA A 308 8.55 5.65 14.02
C ALA A 308 8.64 5.99 15.52
N GLN A 309 8.27 5.05 16.38
CA GLN A 309 8.37 5.20 17.83
C GLN A 309 9.80 5.47 18.27
N LYS A 310 10.77 4.69 17.77
CA LYS A 310 12.18 4.84 18.14
C LYS A 310 12.78 6.13 17.58
N GLN A 311 12.54 6.41 16.30
CA GLN A 311 13.16 7.52 15.58
C GLN A 311 12.61 8.88 16.01
N PHE A 312 11.30 8.97 16.26
CA PHE A 312 10.61 10.23 16.54
C PHE A 312 10.11 10.33 17.99
N HIS A 313 10.53 9.40 18.85
CA HIS A 313 10.21 9.35 20.28
C HIS A 313 8.70 9.36 20.59
N LEU A 314 7.91 8.67 19.75
CA LEU A 314 6.46 8.58 19.93
C LEU A 314 6.12 7.73 21.17
N ASN A 315 5.19 8.20 21.98
CA ASN A 315 4.64 7.46 23.10
C ASN A 315 3.42 6.61 22.66
N LYS A 316 2.87 5.78 23.56
CA LYS A 316 1.70 4.93 23.28
C LYS A 316 0.48 5.74 22.84
N GLY A 317 0.27 6.92 23.42
CA GLY A 317 -0.84 7.82 23.07
C GLY A 317 -0.72 8.38 21.66
N ASP A 318 0.49 8.75 21.22
CA ASP A 318 0.74 9.20 19.85
C ASP A 318 0.42 8.10 18.84
N LEU A 319 0.85 6.87 19.12
CA LEU A 319 0.56 5.70 18.29
C LEU A 319 -0.94 5.40 18.24
N GLN A 320 -1.64 5.49 19.37
CA GLN A 320 -3.11 5.37 19.41
C GLN A 320 -3.80 6.46 18.60
N ALA A 321 -3.31 7.70 18.63
CA ALA A 321 -3.85 8.81 17.85
C ALA A 321 -3.67 8.58 16.34
N LEU A 322 -2.49 8.10 15.91
CA LEU A 322 -2.23 7.72 14.52
C LEU A 322 -3.18 6.62 14.03
N GLN A 323 -3.41 5.59 14.84
CA GLN A 323 -4.34 4.52 14.47
C GLN A 323 -5.80 5.01 14.43
N LYS A 324 -6.20 5.91 15.33
CA LYS A 324 -7.53 6.54 15.27
C LYS A 324 -7.69 7.41 14.03
N GLN A 325 -6.66 8.17 13.64
CA GLN A 325 -6.65 8.90 12.37
C GLN A 325 -6.80 7.95 11.19
N ALA A 326 -6.14 6.79 11.21
CA ALA A 326 -6.29 5.77 10.18
C ALA A 326 -7.73 5.25 10.08
N VAL A 327 -8.41 4.99 11.20
CA VAL A 327 -9.84 4.62 11.16
C VAL A 327 -10.70 5.72 10.53
N GLN A 328 -10.44 6.97 10.87
CA GLN A 328 -11.20 8.10 10.31
C GLN A 328 -10.99 8.22 8.80
N ALA A 329 -9.75 8.06 8.35
CA ALA A 329 -9.34 8.17 6.95
C ALA A 329 -9.73 6.94 6.09
N ALA A 330 -10.00 5.78 6.70
CA ALA A 330 -10.36 4.56 5.98
C ALA A 330 -11.58 4.77 5.05
N PHE A 331 -11.52 4.20 3.85
CA PHE A 331 -12.63 4.08 2.92
C PHE A 331 -13.44 2.82 3.25
N CYS A 332 -14.21 2.90 4.32
CA CYS A 332 -15.12 1.84 4.73
C CYS A 332 -16.38 2.39 5.39
N GLU A 333 -17.37 1.52 5.54
CA GLU A 333 -18.64 1.83 6.16
C GLU A 333 -18.49 2.32 7.61
N HIS A 334 -19.37 3.22 8.02
CA HIS A 334 -19.31 3.84 9.35
C HIS A 334 -19.38 2.81 10.49
N SER A 335 -20.16 1.74 10.34
CA SER A 335 -20.23 0.66 11.33
C SER A 335 -18.88 -0.01 11.56
N LEU A 336 -18.15 -0.32 10.48
CA LEU A 336 -16.82 -0.91 10.60
C LEU A 336 -15.84 0.07 11.26
N LYS A 337 -15.93 1.37 10.98
CA LYS A 337 -15.12 2.37 11.70
C LYS A 337 -15.38 2.34 13.21
N GLN A 338 -16.63 2.19 13.65
CA GLN A 338 -16.95 2.09 15.09
C GLN A 338 -16.37 0.82 15.71
N ASP A 339 -16.45 -0.32 15.01
CA ASP A 339 -15.87 -1.58 15.48
C ASP A 339 -14.34 -1.47 15.63
N LEU A 340 -13.66 -0.86 14.65
CA LEU A 340 -12.21 -0.62 14.71
C LEU A 340 -11.83 0.31 15.86
N LEU A 341 -12.57 1.41 16.08
CA LEU A 341 -12.34 2.30 17.22
C LEU A 341 -12.53 1.59 18.57
N ALA A 342 -13.49 0.67 18.67
CA ALA A 342 -13.70 -0.14 19.86
C ALA A 342 -12.51 -1.08 20.13
N ILE A 343 -12.00 -1.75 19.09
CA ILE A 343 -10.80 -2.61 19.18
C ILE A 343 -9.58 -1.81 19.65
N LEU A 344 -9.35 -0.62 19.08
CA LEU A 344 -8.24 0.26 19.47
C LEU A 344 -8.36 0.77 20.91
N SER A 345 -9.58 1.00 21.39
CA SER A 345 -9.82 1.46 22.77
C SER A 345 -9.63 0.37 23.82
N ALA A 346 -9.74 -0.91 23.42
CA ALA A 346 -9.53 -2.07 24.29
C ALA A 346 -8.06 -2.52 24.38
N SER A 347 -7.16 -1.92 23.60
CA SER A 347 -5.73 -2.26 23.49
C SER A 347 -4.81 -1.20 24.14
#